data_AF-A0A9D6RHZ5-F1
#
_entry.id   AF-A0A9D6RHZ5-F1
#
_cell.length_a   1.000
_cell.length_b   1.000
_cell.length_c   1.000
_cell.angle_alpha   90.00
_cell.angle_beta   90.00
_cell.angle_gamma   90.00
#
_symmetry.space_group_name_H-M   'P 1'
#
loop_
_entity.id
_entity.type
_entity.pdbx_description
1 polymer ?
#
loop_
_entity_poly.entity_id
_entity_poly.type
_entity_poly.pdbx_seq_one_letter_code
_entity_poly.pdbx_strand_id
1 'polypeptide(L)'
;MQSRWLQIRGDPSVRQFVFEQARVPNEFDKRLDEVLARVEALILGHGVFHAKVHFSTGQVTLWLLDDPLRYRVHVKEEFLDPDICLAYPRRAYTDEALVPTPEIPRVLAEFKRLRMQDNHIYLRSASLNVVNGMVGLNFSCDGSHYLGYADFLTQAGELYI
;
A
#
# COMPACT_ATOMS: atom_id res chain seq x y z
N MET A 1 -6.21 -18.97 -7.12
CA MET A 1 -7.57 -18.39 -7.00
C MET A 1 -7.63 -17.25 -8.02
N GLN A 2 -8.50 -17.29 -9.03
CA GLN A 2 -8.61 -16.17 -9.98
C GLN A 2 -9.04 -14.93 -9.20
N SER A 3 -8.20 -13.89 -9.16
CA SER A 3 -8.48 -12.65 -8.45
C SER A 3 -9.55 -11.87 -9.20
N ARG A 4 -10.83 -12.05 -8.84
CA ARG A 4 -11.89 -11.17 -9.30
C ARG A 4 -11.64 -9.77 -8.74
N TRP A 5 -11.52 -8.76 -9.61
CA TRP A 5 -11.57 -7.37 -9.15
C TRP A 5 -12.85 -7.15 -8.35
N LEU A 6 -12.69 -6.79 -7.08
CA LEU A 6 -13.77 -6.44 -6.18
C LEU A 6 -13.71 -4.94 -5.89
N GLN A 7 -14.75 -4.21 -6.28
CA GLN A 7 -14.94 -2.82 -5.90
C GLN A 7 -16.01 -2.73 -4.82
N ILE A 8 -15.69 -2.04 -3.73
CA ILE A 8 -16.61 -1.71 -2.65
C ILE A 8 -16.74 -0.19 -2.62
N ARG A 9 -17.92 0.31 -2.99
CA ARG A 9 -18.19 1.76 -3.01
C ARG A 9 -18.11 2.34 -1.59
N GLY A 10 -17.55 3.54 -1.49
CA GLY A 10 -17.50 4.29 -0.24
C GLY A 10 -18.89 4.75 0.24
N ASP A 11 -18.95 5.17 1.50
CA ASP A 11 -20.17 5.68 2.15
C ASP A 11 -20.77 6.86 1.36
N PRO A 12 -22.07 6.81 0.98
CA PRO A 12 -22.73 7.89 0.24
C PRO A 12 -22.63 9.27 0.91
N SER A 13 -22.67 9.34 2.24
CA SER A 13 -22.62 10.60 2.99
C SER A 13 -21.26 11.30 2.94
N VAL A 14 -20.19 10.54 2.66
CA VAL A 14 -18.84 11.07 2.41
C VAL A 14 -18.66 11.41 0.93
N ARG A 15 -19.24 10.59 0.05
CA ARG A 15 -19.12 10.76 -1.42
C ARG A 15 -19.84 12.00 -1.96
N GLN A 16 -20.78 12.59 -1.23
CA GLN A 16 -21.44 13.83 -1.66
C GLN A 16 -20.54 15.08 -1.58
N PHE A 17 -19.48 15.06 -0.75
CA PHE A 17 -18.57 16.19 -0.53
C PHE A 17 -17.23 16.06 -1.26
N VAL A 18 -17.16 15.19 -2.27
CA VAL A 18 -15.90 14.80 -2.94
C VAL A 18 -15.18 15.98 -3.57
N PHE A 19 -15.92 16.84 -4.27
CA PHE A 19 -15.36 18.03 -4.90
C PHE A 19 -15.12 19.19 -3.93
N GLU A 20 -15.51 19.02 -2.66
CA GLU A 20 -15.26 20.00 -1.60
C GLU A 20 -14.02 19.65 -0.78
N GLN A 21 -13.45 18.45 -0.97
CA GLN A 21 -12.28 17.98 -0.25
C GLN A 21 -11.08 17.86 -1.17
N ALA A 22 -9.98 18.51 -0.80
CA ALA A 22 -8.69 18.37 -1.44
C ALA A 22 -7.69 17.67 -0.51
N ARG A 23 -6.76 16.92 -1.12
CA ARG A 23 -5.62 16.32 -0.44
C ARG A 23 -4.82 17.41 0.25
N VAL A 24 -4.58 17.23 1.54
CA VAL A 24 -3.63 18.03 2.31
C VAL A 24 -2.30 17.27 2.38
N PRO A 25 -1.19 17.82 1.84
CA PRO A 25 0.11 17.18 1.93
C PRO A 25 0.57 17.00 3.38
N ASN A 26 1.16 15.85 3.68
CA ASN A 26 1.75 15.54 4.99
C ASN A 26 3.23 15.10 4.85
N GLU A 27 3.89 14.75 5.96
CA GLU A 27 5.29 14.32 5.92
C GLU A 27 5.52 13.02 5.13
N PHE A 28 4.54 12.10 5.11
CA PHE A 28 4.61 10.92 4.26
C PHE A 28 4.61 11.31 2.78
N ASP A 29 3.85 12.32 2.38
CA ASP A 29 3.88 12.82 0.99
C ASP A 29 5.24 13.43 0.65
N LYS A 30 5.86 14.17 1.59
CA LYS A 30 7.19 14.77 1.39
C LYS A 30 8.31 13.72 1.29
N ARG A 31 8.17 12.59 1.99
CA ARG A 31 9.16 11.51 2.07
C ARG A 31 8.65 10.21 1.44
N LEU A 32 7.76 10.32 0.46
CA LEU A 32 7.01 9.18 -0.05
C LEU A 32 7.92 8.10 -0.66
N ASP A 33 8.97 8.51 -1.37
CA ASP A 33 9.98 7.61 -1.91
C ASP A 33 10.68 6.80 -0.81
N GLU A 34 11.01 7.43 0.30
CA GLU A 34 11.66 6.78 1.43
C GLU A 34 10.72 5.82 2.16
N VAL A 35 9.45 6.23 2.36
CA VAL A 35 8.42 5.36 2.94
C VAL A 35 8.26 4.09 2.09
N LEU A 36 8.13 4.24 0.78
CA LEU A 36 7.93 3.10 -0.13
C LEU A 36 9.18 2.23 -0.24
N ALA A 37 10.39 2.82 -0.28
CA ALA A 37 11.64 2.06 -0.26
C ALA A 37 11.80 1.21 1.02
N ARG A 38 11.34 1.71 2.18
CA ARG A 38 11.35 0.93 3.42
C ARG A 38 10.34 -0.20 3.40
N VAL A 39 9.14 0.04 2.88
CA VAL A 39 8.15 -1.02 2.66
C VAL A 39 8.71 -2.09 1.75
N GLU A 40 9.34 -1.71 0.64
CA GLU A 40 10.02 -2.62 -0.29
C GLU A 40 11.08 -3.47 0.42
N ALA A 41 12.00 -2.83 1.15
CA ALA A 41 13.05 -3.52 1.88
C ALA A 41 12.47 -4.54 2.89
N LEU A 42 11.45 -4.12 3.65
CA LEU A 42 10.80 -4.98 4.65
C LEU A 42 10.14 -6.22 4.03
N ILE A 43 9.51 -6.06 2.86
CA ILE A 43 8.89 -7.16 2.11
C ILE A 43 9.97 -8.09 1.54
N LEU A 44 10.97 -7.54 0.85
CA LEU A 44 11.97 -8.32 0.12
C LEU A 44 12.96 -9.03 1.04
N GLY A 45 13.27 -8.44 2.20
CA GLY A 45 14.41 -8.85 3.01
C GLY A 45 14.13 -9.08 4.50
N HIS A 46 12.91 -8.87 4.98
CA HIS A 46 12.61 -8.94 6.42
C HIS A 46 11.33 -9.73 6.77
N GLY A 47 10.83 -10.54 5.84
CA GLY A 47 9.74 -11.49 6.11
C GLY A 47 8.37 -10.87 6.31
N VAL A 48 8.19 -9.60 5.90
CA VAL A 48 6.87 -8.97 5.82
C VAL A 48 6.14 -9.51 4.59
N PHE A 49 5.08 -10.29 4.80
CA PHE A 49 4.29 -10.81 3.68
C PHE A 49 3.08 -9.92 3.32
N HIS A 50 2.67 -9.04 4.24
CA HIS A 50 1.63 -8.06 3.99
C HIS A 50 2.03 -6.73 4.59
N ALA A 51 2.03 -5.69 3.77
CA ALA A 51 2.24 -4.32 4.22
C ALA A 51 1.05 -3.47 3.79
N LYS A 52 0.56 -2.62 4.70
CA LYS A 52 -0.47 -1.62 4.42
C LYS A 52 0.04 -0.24 4.79
N VAL A 53 0.12 0.65 3.82
CA VAL A 53 0.50 2.05 3.99
C VAL A 53 -0.76 2.89 4.06
N HIS A 54 -0.93 3.64 5.15
CA HIS A 54 -1.99 4.62 5.33
C HIS A 54 -1.43 6.02 5.04
N PHE A 55 -1.36 6.38 3.76
CA PHE A 55 -0.76 7.64 3.30
C PHE A 55 -1.36 8.87 3.97
N SER A 56 -2.69 8.91 4.14
CA SER A 56 -3.36 10.09 4.71
C SER A 56 -3.03 10.33 6.19
N THR A 57 -2.82 9.27 6.97
CA THR A 57 -2.58 9.38 8.42
C THR A 57 -1.11 9.22 8.80
N GLY A 58 -0.24 8.83 7.87
CA GLY A 58 1.17 8.60 8.14
C GLY A 58 1.38 7.37 9.01
N GLN A 59 0.73 6.25 8.69
CA GLN A 59 0.84 5.00 9.45
C GLN A 59 1.18 3.84 8.50
N VAL A 60 1.93 2.86 8.99
CA VAL A 60 2.15 1.59 8.27
C VAL A 60 1.78 0.41 9.17
N THR A 61 1.04 -0.54 8.62
CA THR A 61 0.71 -1.79 9.31
C THR A 61 1.40 -2.96 8.59
N LEU A 62 2.07 -3.82 9.35
CA LEU A 62 2.89 -4.92 8.83
C LEU A 62 2.44 -6.26 9.42
N TRP A 63 2.40 -7.30 8.59
CA TRP A 63 2.23 -8.69 9.00
C TRP A 63 3.44 -9.52 8.56
N LEU A 64 3.90 -10.40 9.45
CA LEU A 64 5.12 -11.16 9.29
C LEU A 64 4.82 -12.65 9.16
N LEU A 65 5.64 -13.36 8.39
CA LEU A 65 5.50 -14.80 8.20
C LEU A 65 5.68 -15.58 9.52
N ASP A 66 6.61 -15.13 10.37
CA ASP A 66 6.91 -15.79 11.64
C ASP A 66 5.83 -15.55 12.72
N ASP A 67 5.00 -14.52 12.57
CA ASP A 67 3.93 -14.18 13.52
C ASP A 67 2.70 -13.59 12.78
N PRO A 68 2.03 -14.39 11.94
CA PRO A 68 1.02 -13.88 11.01
C PRO A 68 -0.28 -13.45 11.71
N LEU A 69 -0.47 -13.88 12.96
CA LEU A 69 -1.66 -13.59 13.76
C LEU A 69 -1.56 -12.25 14.51
N ARG A 70 -0.40 -11.59 14.50
CA ARG A 70 -0.15 -10.34 15.22
C ARG A 70 0.45 -9.30 14.28
N TYR A 71 -0.37 -8.33 13.88
CA TYR A 71 0.09 -7.21 13.08
C TYR A 71 0.86 -6.20 13.94
N ARG A 72 1.75 -5.45 13.30
CA ARG A 72 2.49 -4.34 13.91
C ARG A 72 2.05 -3.05 13.28
N VAL A 73 1.64 -2.07 14.10
CA VAL A 73 1.29 -0.73 13.66
C VAL A 73 2.44 0.20 13.99
N HIS A 74 2.92 0.92 12.98
CA HIS A 74 3.93 1.97 13.14
C HIS A 74 3.29 3.31 12.84
N VAL A 75 3.44 4.23 13.78
CA VAL A 75 3.07 5.62 13.54
C VAL A 75 4.17 6.32 12.74
N LYS A 76 3.87 7.54 12.30
CA LYS A 76 4.70 8.31 11.38
C LYS A 76 6.14 8.45 11.87
N GLU A 77 6.34 8.81 13.13
CA GLU A 77 7.66 9.05 13.71
C GLU A 77 8.50 7.76 13.71
N GLU A 78 7.91 6.63 14.09
CA GLU A 78 8.56 5.32 14.13
C GLU A 78 8.91 4.83 12.73
N PHE A 79 7.96 4.91 11.78
CA PHE A 79 8.21 4.42 10.43
C PHE A 79 9.17 5.34 9.65
N LEU A 80 9.27 6.61 10.05
CA LEU A 80 10.20 7.58 9.47
C LEU A 80 11.63 7.46 10.03
N ASP A 81 11.85 6.67 11.08
CA ASP A 81 13.17 6.34 11.63
C ASP A 81 14.02 5.58 10.60
N PRO A 82 15.28 6.00 10.31
CA PRO A 82 16.18 5.28 9.41
C PRO A 82 16.50 3.85 9.85
N ASP A 83 16.40 3.56 11.15
CA ASP A 83 16.74 2.28 11.76
C ASP A 83 15.53 1.34 11.86
N ILE A 84 14.35 1.72 11.35
CA ILE A 84 13.13 0.89 11.45
C ILE A 84 13.35 -0.54 10.96
N CYS A 85 14.13 -0.72 9.89
CA CYS A 85 14.43 -2.05 9.35
C CYS A 85 15.29 -2.91 10.29
N LEU A 86 16.07 -2.31 11.21
CA LEU A 86 16.87 -3.03 12.19
C LEU A 86 16.01 -3.74 13.26
N ALA A 87 14.79 -3.25 13.49
CA ALA A 87 13.82 -3.91 14.37
C ALA A 87 13.28 -5.24 13.78
N TYR A 88 13.63 -5.54 12.52
CA TYR A 88 13.18 -6.70 11.79
C TYR A 88 14.37 -7.58 11.38
N PRO A 89 14.42 -8.86 11.80
CA PRO A 89 15.47 -9.77 11.35
C PRO A 89 15.47 -9.94 9.83
N ARG A 90 16.66 -10.08 9.23
CA ARG A 90 16.76 -10.41 7.81
C ARG A 90 16.17 -11.80 7.54
N ARG A 91 15.39 -11.91 6.48
CA ARG A 91 14.79 -13.15 5.98
C ARG A 91 14.86 -13.14 4.45
N ALA A 92 15.07 -14.32 3.87
CA ALA A 92 14.92 -14.47 2.43
C ALA A 92 13.47 -14.17 2.03
N TYR A 93 13.29 -13.68 0.80
CA TYR A 93 11.96 -13.60 0.21
C TYR A 93 11.33 -15.00 0.16
N THR A 94 10.05 -15.11 0.52
CA THR A 94 9.41 -16.41 0.69
C THR A 94 9.09 -17.10 -0.64
N ASP A 95 9.31 -18.41 -0.71
CA ASP A 95 8.92 -19.24 -1.84
C ASP A 95 7.38 -19.39 -1.96
N GLU A 96 6.63 -19.02 -0.92
CA GLU A 96 5.16 -18.98 -0.95
C GLU A 96 4.61 -17.73 -1.67
N ALA A 97 5.47 -16.77 -2.05
CA ALA A 97 5.03 -15.54 -2.67
C ALA A 97 4.54 -15.76 -4.11
N LEU A 98 3.35 -15.25 -4.40
CA LEU A 98 2.80 -15.18 -5.76
C LEU A 98 3.24 -13.94 -6.52
N VAL A 99 3.76 -12.92 -5.83
CA VAL A 99 4.29 -11.69 -6.44
C VAL A 99 5.79 -11.87 -6.69
N PRO A 100 6.29 -11.81 -7.93
CA PRO A 100 7.72 -11.86 -8.20
C PRO A 100 8.44 -10.64 -7.62
N THR A 101 9.69 -10.81 -7.19
CA THR A 101 10.48 -9.70 -6.62
C THR A 101 10.61 -8.48 -7.54
N PRO A 102 10.72 -8.60 -8.87
CA PRO A 102 10.77 -7.42 -9.75
C PRO A 102 9.45 -6.64 -9.84
N GLU A 103 8.32 -7.26 -9.46
CA GLU A 103 7.00 -6.64 -9.53
C GLU A 103 6.67 -5.81 -8.28
N ILE A 104 7.33 -6.07 -7.15
CA ILE A 104 7.15 -5.30 -5.91
C ILE A 104 7.43 -3.79 -6.12
N PRO A 105 8.61 -3.36 -6.62
CA PRO A 105 8.85 -1.94 -6.85
C PRO A 105 7.88 -1.33 -7.88
N ARG A 106 7.40 -2.12 -8.86
CA ARG A 106 6.41 -1.67 -9.84
C ARG A 106 5.06 -1.38 -9.17
N VAL A 107 4.58 -2.27 -8.29
CA VAL A 107 3.35 -2.06 -7.52
C VAL A 107 3.46 -0.83 -6.64
N LEU A 108 4.60 -0.66 -5.94
CA LEU A 108 4.82 0.49 -5.06
C LEU A 108 4.93 1.81 -5.83
N ALA A 109 5.52 1.80 -7.03
CA ALA A 109 5.55 2.96 -7.92
C ALA A 109 4.13 3.39 -8.33
N GLU A 110 3.24 2.44 -8.59
CA GLU A 110 1.83 2.74 -8.88
C GLU A 110 1.08 3.29 -7.67
N PHE A 111 1.39 2.81 -6.45
CA PHE A 111 0.86 3.44 -5.23
C PHE A 111 1.27 4.91 -5.13
N LYS A 112 2.54 5.21 -5.43
CA LYS A 112 3.03 6.60 -5.48
C LYS A 112 2.26 7.41 -6.51
N ARG A 113 2.12 6.91 -7.74
CA ARG A 113 1.40 7.62 -8.81
C ARG A 113 -0.04 7.93 -8.39
N LEU A 114 -0.79 6.92 -7.97
CA LEU A 114 -2.18 7.06 -7.53
C LEU A 114 -2.34 7.97 -6.29
N ARG A 115 -1.32 8.05 -5.43
CA ARG A 115 -1.29 8.97 -4.30
C ARG A 115 -1.08 10.43 -4.73
N MET A 116 -0.28 10.64 -5.79
CA MET A 116 0.23 11.96 -6.18
C MET A 116 -0.48 12.58 -7.39
N GLN A 117 -1.19 11.78 -8.20
CA GLN A 117 -1.71 12.20 -9.51
C GLN A 117 -2.80 13.28 -9.45
N ASP A 118 -3.64 13.27 -8.42
CA ASP A 118 -4.79 14.16 -8.31
C ASP A 118 -4.99 14.59 -6.84
N ASN A 119 -5.66 15.72 -6.64
CA ASN A 119 -5.92 16.27 -5.31
C ASN A 119 -7.31 15.94 -4.77
N HIS A 120 -8.24 15.45 -5.58
CA HIS A 120 -9.60 15.08 -5.15
C HIS A 120 -9.77 13.57 -5.07
N ILE A 121 -9.36 12.83 -6.10
CA ILE A 121 -9.38 11.36 -6.17
C ILE A 121 -7.96 10.83 -6.03
N TYR A 122 -7.58 10.53 -4.79
CA TYR A 122 -6.23 10.07 -4.47
C TYR A 122 -6.26 8.86 -3.55
N LEU A 123 -5.15 8.12 -3.59
CA LEU A 123 -4.95 6.98 -2.71
C LEU A 123 -4.80 7.45 -1.26
N ARG A 124 -5.66 6.96 -0.37
CA ARG A 124 -5.60 7.22 1.08
C ARG A 124 -4.84 6.14 1.83
N SER A 125 -4.99 4.90 1.39
CA SER A 125 -4.20 3.77 1.86
C SER A 125 -4.11 2.70 0.77
N ALA A 126 -3.04 1.92 0.81
CA ALA A 126 -2.88 0.75 -0.04
C ALA A 126 -2.17 -0.37 0.69
N SER A 127 -2.42 -1.60 0.27
CA SER A 127 -1.74 -2.78 0.77
C SER A 127 -1.30 -3.72 -0.33
N LEU A 128 -0.20 -4.42 -0.08
CA LEU A 128 0.29 -5.52 -0.90
C LEU A 128 0.44 -6.75 -0.01
N ASN A 129 -0.20 -7.84 -0.40
CA ASN A 129 0.04 -9.16 0.15
C ASN A 129 0.81 -9.99 -0.88
N VAL A 130 2.05 -10.38 -0.58
CA VAL A 130 2.86 -11.13 -1.55
C VAL A 130 2.50 -12.61 -1.62
N VAL A 131 1.96 -13.19 -0.54
CA VAL A 131 1.60 -14.62 -0.47
C VAL A 131 0.34 -14.93 -1.26
N ASN A 132 -0.68 -14.07 -1.19
CA ASN A 132 -1.91 -14.27 -1.98
C ASN A 132 -2.00 -13.36 -3.22
N GLY A 133 -0.99 -12.51 -3.45
CA GLY A 133 -0.91 -11.62 -4.61
C GLY A 133 -1.92 -10.48 -4.63
N MET A 134 -2.63 -10.23 -3.53
CA MET A 134 -3.69 -9.23 -3.46
C MET A 134 -3.12 -7.82 -3.26
N VAL A 135 -3.59 -6.90 -4.09
CA VAL A 135 -3.47 -5.46 -3.91
C VAL A 135 -4.78 -4.92 -3.36
N GLY A 136 -4.71 -4.19 -2.25
CA GLY A 136 -5.82 -3.44 -1.68
C GLY A 136 -5.61 -1.95 -1.88
N LEU A 137 -6.59 -1.23 -2.41
CA LEU A 137 -6.54 0.22 -2.58
C LEU A 137 -7.73 0.84 -1.87
N ASN A 138 -7.55 1.98 -1.23
CA ASN A 138 -8.63 2.79 -0.69
C ASN A 138 -8.44 4.23 -1.14
N PHE A 139 -9.40 4.73 -1.91
CA PHE A 139 -9.40 6.08 -2.45
C PHE A 139 -10.24 7.02 -1.56
N SER A 140 -9.97 8.31 -1.66
CA SER A 140 -10.76 9.37 -1.01
C SER A 140 -12.27 9.25 -1.29
N CYS A 141 -12.65 8.89 -2.51
CA CYS A 141 -14.01 9.11 -3.02
C CYS A 141 -14.66 7.90 -3.69
N ASP A 142 -13.88 6.89 -4.07
CA ASP A 142 -14.38 5.70 -4.79
C ASP A 142 -14.38 4.41 -3.96
N GLY A 143 -14.12 4.54 -2.66
CA GLY A 143 -14.12 3.42 -1.73
C GLY A 143 -12.88 2.55 -1.88
N SER A 144 -13.07 1.23 -1.83
CA SER A 144 -11.98 0.26 -1.79
C SER A 144 -11.99 -0.69 -2.97
N HIS A 145 -10.80 -1.03 -3.46
CA HIS A 145 -10.57 -1.97 -4.55
C HIS A 145 -9.68 -3.11 -4.05
N TYR A 146 -10.00 -4.33 -4.45
CA TYR A 146 -9.19 -5.51 -4.20
C TYR A 146 -9.04 -6.28 -5.51
N LEU A 147 -7.80 -6.49 -5.94
CA LEU A 147 -7.47 -7.12 -7.21
C LEU A 147 -6.08 -7.77 -7.13
N GLY A 148 -5.78 -8.70 -8.03
CA GLY A 148 -4.46 -9.31 -8.09
C GLY A 148 -3.41 -8.31 -8.57
N TYR A 149 -2.15 -8.47 -8.15
CA TYR A 149 -1.06 -7.57 -8.55
C TYR A 149 -0.89 -7.48 -10.08
N ALA A 150 -1.09 -8.59 -10.80
CA ALA A 150 -0.96 -8.60 -12.25
C ALA A 150 -2.07 -7.78 -12.93
N ASP A 151 -3.31 -7.94 -12.47
CA ASP A 151 -4.44 -7.12 -12.93
C ASP A 151 -4.24 -5.65 -12.58
N PHE A 152 -3.75 -5.38 -11.35
CA PHE A 152 -3.42 -4.04 -10.90
C PHE A 152 -2.39 -3.38 -11.82
N LEU A 153 -1.26 -4.04 -12.11
CA LEU A 153 -0.22 -3.47 -12.97
C LEU A 153 -0.67 -3.32 -14.43
N THR A 154 -1.54 -4.21 -14.91
CA THR A 154 -2.10 -4.11 -16.26
C THR A 154 -3.05 -2.92 -16.38
N GLN A 155 -3.90 -2.71 -15.37
CA GLN A 155 -4.93 -1.66 -15.38
C GLN A 155 -4.49 -0.36 -14.68
N ALA A 156 -3.29 -0.34 -14.09
CA ALA A 156 -2.77 0.82 -13.37
C ALA A 156 -2.79 2.06 -14.25
N GLY A 157 -2.38 1.93 -15.50
CA GLY A 157 -2.42 3.01 -16.48
C GLY A 157 -3.82 3.57 -16.75
N GLU A 158 -4.89 2.82 -16.50
CA GLU A 158 -6.29 3.20 -16.76
C GLU A 158 -7.06 3.60 -15.49
N LEU A 159 -6.52 3.27 -14.31
CA LEU A 159 -7.10 3.61 -13.02
C LEU A 159 -7.03 5.12 -12.76
N TYR A 160 -8.18 5.78 -12.98
CA TYR A 160 -8.42 7.21 -12.74
C TYR A 160 -7.41 8.12 -13.47
N ILE A 161 -7.30 7.95 -14.80
CA ILE A 161 -6.83 9.03 -15.70
C ILE A 161 -7.93 10.07 -15.87
#